data_AF-A0A524JXN1-F1
#
_entry.id   AF-A0A524JXN1-F1
#
_cell.length_a   1.000
_cell.length_b   1.000
_cell.length_c   1.000
_cell.angle_alpha   90.00
_cell.angle_beta   90.00
_cell.angle_gamma   90.00
#
_symmetry.space_group_name_H-M   'P 1'
#
loop_
_entity.id
_entity.type
_entity.pdbx_description
1 polymer ?
#
loop_
_entity_poly.entity_id
_entity_poly.type
_entity_poly.pdbx_seq_one_letter_code
_entity_poly.pdbx_strand_id
1 'polypeptide(L)'
;MMSIWRRGRRLVIFISALLLFANLQGAGVHISCAPFQATARQGEKIILNFTVSNRSAYTLNQAGNFFISYHVRDLSGRLVRFDNRRFSLPLTVKPGSTAHFSLPVYFSLGPGNYRLEWDLVREGEFWGLDKKWESCFFRLRLLPLVAPDFRKAWLPTVYESGREWLDREQYLLRQVFLNNEIRWRGKFFGFAAGTTYPQVWIRDAATMMLYARFFYPLPILQEMVDRFFLRQGLDGQIQDWIDTVGRCDKNTVETDQESSLVLAAFQLALCDRGWLD
;
A
#
# COMPACT_ATOMS: atom_id res chain seq x y z
N MET A 1 -40.94 4.19 -26.81
CA MET A 1 -40.79 3.85 -25.38
C MET A 1 -39.34 3.45 -25.17
N MET A 2 -38.44 4.40 -24.86
CA MET A 2 -37.99 4.79 -23.50
C MET A 2 -37.43 3.58 -22.71
N SER A 3 -36.22 3.55 -22.16
CA SER A 3 -35.34 4.64 -21.74
C SER A 3 -33.86 4.29 -21.82
N ILE A 4 -33.09 5.30 -22.22
CA ILE A 4 -31.63 5.40 -22.23
C ILE A 4 -31.12 5.52 -20.79
N TRP A 5 -30.24 4.60 -20.36
CA TRP A 5 -29.43 4.79 -19.15
C TRP A 5 -28.06 5.37 -19.54
N ARG A 6 -27.96 6.70 -19.48
CA ARG A 6 -26.68 7.43 -19.55
C ARG A 6 -25.89 7.18 -18.27
N ARG A 7 -24.82 6.38 -18.33
CA ARG A 7 -23.75 6.41 -17.33
C ARG A 7 -23.01 7.74 -17.46
N GLY A 8 -23.26 8.64 -16.50
CA GLY A 8 -22.53 9.89 -16.37
C GLY A 8 -21.04 9.63 -16.17
N ARG A 9 -20.23 9.87 -17.21
CA ARG A 9 -18.79 10.06 -17.08
C ARG A 9 -18.57 11.32 -16.27
N ARG A 10 -18.22 11.19 -14.99
CA ARG A 10 -17.66 12.30 -14.23
C ARG A 10 -16.28 12.57 -14.82
N LEU A 11 -16.19 13.65 -15.59
CA LEU A 11 -14.95 14.26 -16.03
C LEU A 11 -14.14 14.62 -14.77
N VAL A 12 -13.11 13.86 -14.46
CA VAL A 12 -12.12 14.27 -13.45
C VAL A 12 -11.25 15.32 -14.13
N ILE A 13 -11.62 16.58 -13.97
CA ILE A 13 -10.76 17.70 -14.35
C ILE A 13 -9.63 17.69 -13.32
N PHE A 14 -8.43 17.30 -13.76
CA PHE A 14 -7.20 17.62 -13.04
C PHE A 14 -7.02 19.14 -13.12
N ILE A 15 -7.61 19.86 -12.18
CA ILE A 15 -7.16 21.22 -11.89
C ILE A 15 -5.84 21.02 -11.17
N SER A 16 -4.75 21.17 -11.92
CA SER A 16 -3.42 21.41 -11.37
C SER A 16 -3.51 22.69 -10.57
N ALA A 17 -3.87 22.57 -9.29
CA ALA A 17 -3.75 23.66 -8.36
C ALA A 17 -2.24 23.91 -8.23
N LEU A 18 -1.74 24.89 -8.98
CA LEU A 18 -0.46 25.53 -8.69
C LEU A 18 -0.62 26.10 -7.28
N LEU A 19 -0.17 25.34 -6.28
CA LEU A 19 -0.01 25.83 -4.93
C LEU A 19 1.04 26.94 -5.03
N LEU A 20 0.57 28.19 -4.91
CA LEU A 20 1.42 29.34 -4.65
C LEU A 20 2.18 29.04 -3.36
N PHE A 21 3.42 28.60 -3.50
CA PHE A 21 4.37 28.52 -2.41
C PHE A 21 4.52 29.92 -1.83
N ALA A 22 4.06 30.12 -0.60
CA ALA A 22 4.55 31.23 0.20
C ALA A 22 6.07 31.05 0.29
N ASN A 23 6.81 31.98 -0.30
CA ASN A 23 8.26 31.99 -0.38
C ASN A 23 8.83 32.10 1.05
N LEU A 24 9.05 30.98 1.74
CA LEU A 24 9.91 30.92 2.92
C LEU A 24 11.36 31.02 2.44
N GLN A 25 11.80 32.23 2.12
CA GLN A 25 13.21 32.53 1.90
C GLN A 25 13.98 32.20 3.19
N GLY A 26 14.59 31.02 3.28
CA GLY A 26 15.52 30.66 4.35
C GLY A 26 15.46 29.22 4.90
N ALA A 27 14.47 28.41 4.53
CA ALA A 27 14.42 27.03 5.04
C ALA A 27 15.52 26.16 4.41
N GLY A 28 16.30 25.49 5.25
CA GLY A 28 17.36 24.57 4.80
C GLY A 28 16.83 23.32 4.12
N VAL A 29 15.61 22.86 4.46
CA VAL A 29 14.94 21.77 3.75
C VAL A 29 13.49 22.17 3.49
N HIS A 30 13.02 21.89 2.28
CA HIS A 30 11.63 22.05 1.86
C HIS A 30 11.03 20.66 1.62
N ILE A 31 9.86 20.39 2.19
CA ILE A 31 9.11 19.15 2.00
C ILE A 31 7.69 19.49 1.52
N SER A 32 7.19 18.71 0.56
CA SER A 32 5.78 18.71 0.19
C SER A 32 5.29 17.29 -0.02
N CYS A 33 3.99 17.07 0.21
CA CYS A 33 3.35 15.78 -0.01
C CYS A 33 2.08 15.90 -0.84
N ALA A 34 1.79 14.86 -1.62
CA ALA A 34 0.56 14.71 -2.38
C ALA A 34 0.03 13.26 -2.26
N PRO A 35 -1.30 13.04 -2.26
CA PRO A 35 -2.34 14.06 -2.17
C PRO A 35 -2.27 14.81 -0.83
N PHE A 36 -2.78 16.04 -0.77
CA PHE A 36 -2.84 16.82 0.48
C PHE A 36 -4.01 16.41 1.39
N GLN A 37 -4.92 15.57 0.89
CA GLN A 37 -6.02 15.02 1.66
C GLN A 37 -6.46 13.65 1.14
N ALA A 38 -6.99 12.80 2.02
CA ALA A 38 -7.68 11.58 1.64
C ALA A 38 -8.75 11.17 2.66
N THR A 39 -9.69 10.35 2.20
CA THR A 39 -10.52 9.52 3.07
C THR A 39 -10.04 8.08 2.93
N ALA A 40 -9.83 7.40 4.04
CA ALA A 40 -9.40 6.01 4.09
C ALA A 40 -10.03 5.29 5.27
N ARG A 41 -10.03 3.97 5.29
CA ARG A 41 -10.39 3.17 6.46
C ARG A 41 -9.18 2.85 7.32
N GLN A 42 -9.43 2.51 8.59
CA GLN A 42 -8.38 1.95 9.45
C GLN A 42 -7.72 0.75 8.77
N GLY A 43 -6.39 0.72 8.78
CA GLY A 43 -5.59 -0.30 8.11
C GLY A 43 -5.48 -0.16 6.59
N GLU A 44 -6.21 0.75 5.94
CA GLU A 44 -6.07 0.99 4.49
C GLU A 44 -4.74 1.68 4.16
N LYS A 45 -4.06 1.17 3.14
CA LYS A 45 -2.80 1.73 2.62
C LYS A 45 -3.07 3.00 1.82
N ILE A 46 -2.43 4.11 2.20
CA ILE A 46 -2.39 5.33 1.39
C ILE A 46 -0.98 5.51 0.83
N ILE A 47 -0.87 5.79 -0.47
CA ILE A 47 0.41 6.18 -1.07
C ILE A 47 0.54 7.70 -1.00
N LEU A 48 1.54 8.19 -0.27
CA LEU A 48 1.91 9.60 -0.26
C LEU A 48 3.17 9.82 -1.09
N ASN A 49 3.09 10.74 -2.04
CA ASN A 49 4.21 11.18 -2.87
C ASN A 49 4.86 12.40 -2.22
N PHE A 50 6.14 12.29 -1.91
CA PHE A 50 6.93 13.35 -1.32
C PHE A 50 7.85 13.99 -2.35
N THR A 51 8.00 15.30 -2.24
CA THR A 51 9.09 16.06 -2.86
C THR A 51 9.91 16.69 -1.74
N VAL A 52 11.20 16.35 -1.67
CA VAL A 52 12.14 16.87 -0.67
C VAL A 52 13.24 17.63 -1.39
N SER A 53 13.32 18.94 -1.18
CA SER A 53 14.40 19.80 -1.67
C SER A 53 15.34 20.15 -0.54
N ASN A 54 16.62 19.83 -0.70
CA ASN A 54 17.62 19.99 0.33
C ASN A 54 18.57 21.14 -0.01
N ARG A 55 18.48 22.24 0.74
CA ARG A 55 19.42 23.38 0.69
C ARG A 55 20.33 23.43 1.92
N SER A 56 20.26 22.44 2.79
CA SER A 56 21.07 22.33 3.99
C SER A 56 22.44 21.73 3.65
N ALA A 57 23.36 21.75 4.60
CA ALA A 57 24.66 21.09 4.48
C ALA A 57 24.60 19.56 4.68
N TYR A 58 23.46 19.01 5.12
CA TYR A 58 23.32 17.59 5.42
C TYR A 58 23.06 16.77 4.16
N THR A 59 23.56 15.54 4.12
CA THR A 59 23.08 14.53 3.16
C THR A 59 21.94 13.76 3.81
N LEU A 60 20.72 13.87 3.27
CA LEU A 60 19.52 13.27 3.87
C LEU A 60 19.37 11.84 3.38
N ASN A 61 19.71 10.88 4.22
CA ASN A 61 19.52 9.45 3.99
C ASN A 61 19.56 8.67 5.31
N GLN A 62 19.30 7.36 5.24
CA GLN A 62 19.29 6.48 6.40
C GLN A 62 20.66 6.39 7.10
N ALA A 63 21.77 6.41 6.36
CA ALA A 63 23.12 6.38 6.96
C ALA A 63 23.42 7.64 7.81
N GLY A 64 22.87 8.79 7.41
CA GLY A 64 22.89 10.04 8.19
C GLY A 64 21.83 10.11 9.28
N ASN A 65 21.14 9.00 9.56
CA ASN A 65 20.06 8.88 10.55
C ASN A 65 18.84 9.77 10.26
N PHE A 66 18.59 10.08 8.98
CA PHE A 66 17.43 10.87 8.56
C PHE A 66 16.25 9.99 8.16
N PHE A 67 15.06 10.38 8.63
CA PHE A 67 13.79 9.74 8.33
C PHE A 67 12.71 10.79 8.05
N ILE A 68 11.65 10.39 7.38
CA ILE A 68 10.38 11.11 7.40
C ILE A 68 9.50 10.52 8.49
N SER A 69 8.83 11.38 9.25
CA SER A 69 7.80 10.98 10.20
C SER A 69 6.71 12.04 10.27
N TYR A 70 5.78 11.90 11.21
CA TYR A 70 4.66 12.82 11.34
C TYR A 70 4.18 12.99 12.76
N HIS A 71 3.47 14.09 12.99
CA HIS A 71 2.68 14.35 14.18
C HIS A 71 1.20 14.41 13.81
N VAL A 72 0.36 13.86 14.68
CA VAL A 72 -1.09 13.86 14.48
C VAL A 72 -1.68 15.03 15.25
N ARG A 73 -2.44 15.88 14.57
CA ARG A 73 -3.24 16.94 15.17
C ARG A 73 -4.71 16.73 14.84
N ASP A 74 -5.59 17.22 15.71
CA ASP A 74 -7.00 17.34 15.38
C ASP A 74 -7.26 18.58 14.50
N LEU A 75 -8.51 18.79 14.07
CA LEU A 75 -8.87 19.92 13.22
C LEU A 75 -8.71 21.29 13.90
N SER A 76 -8.66 21.34 15.23
CA SER A 76 -8.38 22.56 16.00
C SER A 76 -6.88 22.86 16.10
N GLY A 77 -6.02 21.95 15.61
CA GLY A 77 -4.57 22.07 15.66
C GLY A 77 -3.93 21.49 16.93
N ARG A 78 -4.74 20.99 17.87
CA ARG A 78 -4.25 20.34 19.09
C ARG A 78 -3.55 19.03 18.75
N LEU A 79 -2.41 18.80 19.39
CA LEU A 79 -1.62 17.59 19.23
C LEU A 79 -2.38 16.39 19.81
N VAL A 80 -2.62 15.38 18.97
CA VAL A 80 -3.28 14.11 19.33
C VAL A 80 -2.23 13.03 19.60
N ARG A 81 -1.18 12.99 18.78
CA ARG A 81 -0.07 12.05 18.95
C ARG A 81 1.21 12.67 18.41
N PHE A 82 2.18 12.84 19.29
CA PHE A 82 3.55 13.18 18.94
C PHE A 82 4.31 11.92 18.51
N ASP A 83 5.37 12.10 17.72
CA ASP A 83 6.35 11.03 17.43
C ASP A 83 5.76 9.71 16.87
N ASN A 84 5.58 9.63 15.55
CA ASN A 84 5.03 8.44 14.88
C ASN A 84 6.10 7.61 14.16
N ARG A 85 5.67 6.59 13.42
CA ARG A 85 6.55 5.70 12.65
C ARG A 85 7.59 6.47 11.83
N ARG A 86 8.82 5.95 11.82
CA ARG A 86 9.91 6.39 10.93
C ARG A 86 9.79 5.71 9.57
N PHE A 87 9.98 6.50 8.52
CA PHE A 87 10.09 6.03 7.16
C PHE A 87 11.48 6.41 6.63
N SER A 88 12.28 5.41 6.27
CA SER A 88 13.55 5.64 5.58
C SER A 88 13.29 6.37 4.26
N LEU A 89 14.16 7.32 3.93
CA LEU A 89 14.12 7.98 2.62
C LEU A 89 14.54 6.97 1.55
N PRO A 90 13.68 6.64 0.56
CA PRO A 90 14.02 5.67 -0.48
C PRO A 90 15.17 6.14 -1.38
N LEU A 91 15.39 7.46 -1.44
CA LEU A 91 16.44 8.10 -2.23
C LEU A 91 17.26 9.02 -1.34
N THR A 92 18.58 9.01 -1.52
CA THR A 92 19.48 9.97 -0.86
C THR A 92 19.25 11.37 -1.44
N VAL A 93 19.03 12.36 -0.58
CA VAL A 93 18.90 13.78 -0.97
C VAL A 93 20.16 14.53 -0.56
N LYS A 94 21.10 14.68 -1.50
CA LYS A 94 22.35 15.43 -1.29
C LYS A 94 22.08 16.93 -1.13
N PRO A 95 22.99 17.70 -0.49
CA PRO A 95 22.94 19.16 -0.51
C PRO A 95 22.75 19.70 -1.94
N GLY A 96 21.86 20.67 -2.10
CA GLY A 96 21.50 21.30 -3.37
C GLY A 96 20.58 20.48 -4.28
N SER A 97 20.22 19.25 -3.91
CA SER A 97 19.40 18.37 -4.74
C SER A 97 17.94 18.29 -4.29
N THR A 98 17.09 17.80 -5.19
CA THR A 98 15.68 17.49 -4.91
C THR A 98 15.41 16.04 -5.25
N ALA A 99 14.67 15.34 -4.39
CA ALA A 99 14.25 13.97 -4.61
C ALA A 99 12.72 13.84 -4.57
N HIS A 100 12.21 12.92 -5.37
CA HIS A 100 10.79 12.55 -5.42
C HIS A 100 10.65 11.07 -5.14
N PHE A 101 9.79 10.69 -4.20
CA PHE A 101 9.55 9.30 -3.88
C PHE A 101 8.17 9.11 -3.26
N SER A 102 7.70 7.86 -3.26
CA SER A 102 6.40 7.49 -2.70
C SER A 102 6.59 6.63 -1.45
N LEU A 103 5.77 6.87 -0.43
CA LEU A 103 5.73 6.08 0.80
C LEU A 103 4.34 5.45 0.96
N PRO A 104 4.25 4.12 1.15
CA PRO A 104 3.03 3.47 1.60
C PRO A 104 2.85 3.72 3.11
N VAL A 105 1.73 4.35 3.47
CA VAL A 105 1.43 4.76 4.84
C VAL A 105 0.17 4.06 5.33
N TYR A 106 0.22 3.59 6.58
CA TYR A 106 -0.90 3.01 7.31
C TYR A 106 -1.08 3.79 8.61
N PHE A 107 -2.33 3.98 9.03
CA PHE A 107 -2.65 4.74 10.23
C PHE A 107 -3.26 3.86 11.31
N SER A 108 -2.58 3.80 12.46
CA SER A 108 -3.03 3.16 13.70
C SER A 108 -3.67 4.19 14.64
N LEU A 109 -4.69 4.88 14.13
CA LEU A 109 -5.49 5.88 14.84
C LEU A 109 -6.94 5.42 14.94
N GLY A 110 -7.70 5.95 15.91
CA GLY A 110 -9.15 5.80 15.93
C GLY A 110 -9.81 6.47 14.72
N PRO A 111 -11.06 6.13 14.36
CA PRO A 111 -11.79 6.86 13.33
C PRO A 111 -11.96 8.33 13.69
N GLY A 112 -11.83 9.22 12.72
CA GLY A 112 -11.89 10.67 12.95
C GLY A 112 -11.33 11.51 11.81
N ASN A 113 -11.25 12.81 12.04
CA ASN A 113 -10.62 13.76 11.13
C ASN A 113 -9.32 14.27 11.74
N TYR A 114 -8.23 14.16 10.99
CA TYR A 114 -6.89 14.49 11.45
C TYR A 114 -6.18 15.40 10.45
N ARG A 115 -5.29 16.24 10.99
CA ARG A 115 -4.26 16.95 10.24
C ARG A 115 -2.92 16.34 10.63
N LEU A 116 -2.28 15.67 9.68
CA LEU A 116 -0.95 15.11 9.87
C LEU A 116 0.08 16.13 9.43
N GLU A 117 1.04 16.43 10.29
CA GLU A 117 2.20 17.27 10.02
C GLU A 117 3.39 16.37 9.77
N TRP A 118 3.79 16.24 8.50
CA TRP A 118 4.95 15.46 8.09
C TRP A 118 6.20 16.30 8.16
N ASP A 119 7.20 15.78 8.88
CA ASP A 119 8.46 16.45 9.14
C ASP A 119 9.62 15.47 8.91
N LEU A 120 10.79 16.04 8.60
CA LEU A 120 12.04 15.31 8.58
C LEU A 120 12.55 15.20 10.02
N VAL A 121 13.12 14.06 10.37
CA VAL A 121 13.74 13.86 11.68
C VAL A 121 15.14 13.28 11.49
N ARG A 122 16.10 13.85 12.21
CA ARG A 122 17.41 13.22 12.42
C ARG A 122 17.35 12.54 13.77
N GLU A 123 17.26 11.22 13.75
CA GLU A 123 16.93 10.45 14.95
C GLU A 123 17.97 10.69 16.06
N GLY A 124 17.48 10.92 17.28
CA GLY A 124 18.31 11.25 18.44
C GLY A 124 18.87 12.68 18.48
N GLU A 125 18.59 13.53 17.49
CA GLU A 125 19.14 14.89 17.42
C GLU A 125 18.08 15.98 17.31
N PHE A 126 17.28 16.01 16.25
CA PHE A 126 16.30 17.07 16.03
C PHE A 126 15.21 16.71 15.01
N TRP A 127 14.08 17.40 15.12
CA TRP A 127 13.07 17.50 14.08
C TRP A 127 13.38 18.69 13.15
N GLY A 128 12.99 18.59 11.88
CA GLY A 128 13.22 19.65 10.89
C GLY A 128 12.64 20.98 11.35
N LEU A 129 11.48 20.95 11.99
CA LEU A 129 10.86 22.12 12.63
C LEU A 129 11.78 22.81 13.67
N ASP A 130 12.57 22.06 14.44
CA ASP A 130 13.55 22.62 15.41
C ASP A 130 14.63 23.45 14.70
N LYS A 131 14.92 23.12 13.42
CA LYS A 131 15.85 23.83 12.54
C LYS A 131 15.18 24.87 11.66
N LYS A 132 13.89 25.17 11.88
CA LYS A 132 13.06 26.03 11.02
C LYS A 132 13.01 25.56 9.57
N TRP A 133 13.15 24.26 9.34
CA TRP A 133 12.86 23.65 8.04
C TRP A 133 11.35 23.53 7.86
N GLU A 134 10.92 23.34 6.62
CA GLU A 134 9.48 23.22 6.34
C GLU A 134 8.97 21.83 6.68
N SER A 135 7.72 21.78 7.16
CA SER A 135 6.88 20.58 7.24
C SER A 135 5.80 20.65 6.17
N CYS A 136 5.15 19.51 5.87
CA CYS A 136 3.99 19.50 4.98
C CYS A 136 2.79 18.84 5.64
N PHE A 137 1.59 19.18 5.18
CA PHE A 137 0.36 18.76 5.82
C PHE A 137 -0.48 17.83 4.95
N PHE A 138 -1.05 16.80 5.58
CA PHE A 138 -1.99 15.87 4.99
C PHE A 138 -3.26 15.80 5.84
N ARG A 139 -4.43 16.03 5.23
CA ARG A 139 -5.72 15.91 5.91
C ARG A 139 -6.28 14.51 5.72
N LEU A 140 -6.53 13.81 6.82
CA LEU A 140 -7.04 12.44 6.80
C LEU A 140 -8.42 12.39 7.42
N ARG A 141 -9.41 11.91 6.66
CA ARG A 141 -10.65 11.37 7.23
C ARG A 141 -10.50 9.85 7.35
N LEU A 142 -10.35 9.36 8.58
CA LEU A 142 -10.21 7.94 8.87
C LEU A 142 -11.55 7.35 9.27
N LEU A 143 -12.04 6.38 8.49
CA LEU A 143 -13.27 5.64 8.72
C LEU A 143 -12.99 4.35 9.51
N PRO A 144 -13.96 3.83 10.29
CA PRO A 144 -13.81 2.52 10.91
C PRO A 144 -13.64 1.42 9.85
N LEU A 145 -12.80 0.44 10.16
CA LEU A 145 -12.65 -0.76 9.33
C LEU A 145 -13.90 -1.65 9.43
N VAL A 146 -14.34 -1.92 10.66
CA VAL A 146 -15.58 -2.69 10.92
C VAL A 146 -16.77 -1.78 10.68
N ALA A 147 -17.37 -1.89 9.51
CA ALA A 147 -18.47 -1.03 9.07
C ALA A 147 -19.42 -1.75 8.09
N PRO A 148 -20.74 -1.44 8.09
CA PRO A 148 -21.70 -2.08 7.20
C PRO A 148 -21.38 -1.92 5.71
N ASP A 149 -20.85 -0.76 5.32
CA ASP A 149 -20.48 -0.46 3.94
C ASP A 149 -19.21 -1.22 3.50
N PHE A 150 -18.25 -1.41 4.39
CA PHE A 150 -17.11 -2.32 4.14
C PHE A 150 -17.59 -3.76 3.97
N ARG A 151 -18.44 -4.26 4.88
CA ARG A 151 -18.99 -5.62 4.80
C ARG A 151 -19.66 -5.84 3.45
N LYS A 152 -20.55 -4.93 3.05
CA LYS A 152 -21.26 -4.98 1.77
C LYS A 152 -20.34 -4.97 0.55
N ALA A 153 -19.28 -4.17 0.58
CA ALA A 153 -18.39 -3.99 -0.56
C ALA A 153 -17.33 -5.11 -0.69
N TRP A 154 -16.82 -5.60 0.43
CA TRP A 154 -15.57 -6.38 0.45
C TRP A 154 -15.66 -7.72 1.16
N LEU A 155 -16.73 -8.00 1.91
CA LEU A 155 -16.97 -9.27 2.59
C LEU A 155 -18.29 -9.90 2.11
N PRO A 156 -18.41 -10.27 0.81
CA PRO A 156 -19.59 -10.99 0.28
C PRO A 156 -19.81 -12.35 0.95
N THR A 157 -18.74 -12.98 1.43
CA THR A 157 -18.78 -14.21 2.24
C THR A 157 -18.35 -13.85 3.67
N VAL A 158 -19.15 -14.22 4.66
CA VAL A 158 -18.86 -13.97 6.08
C VAL A 158 -19.06 -15.27 6.86
N TYR A 159 -18.06 -15.61 7.68
CA TYR A 159 -18.18 -16.64 8.69
C TYR A 159 -18.72 -16.01 9.98
N GLU A 160 -19.75 -16.60 10.56
CA GLU A 160 -20.32 -16.13 11.83
C GLU A 160 -20.05 -17.18 12.89
N SER A 161 -19.07 -16.90 13.77
CA SER A 161 -18.67 -17.80 14.85
C SER A 161 -19.48 -17.60 16.13
N GLY A 162 -20.26 -16.51 16.21
CA GLY A 162 -20.89 -16.03 17.44
C GLY A 162 -19.91 -15.37 18.41
N ARG A 163 -18.63 -15.24 18.04
CA ARG A 163 -17.59 -14.55 18.83
C ARG A 163 -17.18 -13.28 18.08
N GLU A 164 -17.58 -12.14 18.63
CA GLU A 164 -17.36 -10.83 17.99
C GLU A 164 -15.89 -10.58 17.60
N TRP A 165 -14.93 -10.91 18.47
CA TRP A 165 -13.52 -10.69 18.17
C TRP A 165 -13.05 -11.51 16.97
N LEU A 166 -13.51 -12.75 16.81
CA LEU A 166 -13.12 -13.62 15.69
C LEU A 166 -13.80 -13.17 14.39
N ASP A 167 -15.07 -12.78 14.49
CA ASP A 167 -15.82 -12.28 13.32
C ASP A 167 -15.21 -10.96 12.80
N ARG A 168 -14.66 -10.13 13.70
CA ARG A 168 -13.93 -8.89 13.36
C ARG A 168 -12.62 -9.14 12.62
N GLU A 169 -11.91 -10.25 12.87
CA GLU A 169 -10.64 -10.57 12.19
C GLU A 169 -10.79 -10.69 10.66
N GLN A 170 -11.97 -11.10 10.18
CA GLN A 170 -12.24 -11.19 8.73
C GLN A 170 -12.08 -9.86 8.01
N TYR A 171 -12.38 -8.74 8.69
CA TYR A 171 -12.19 -7.40 8.14
C TYR A 171 -10.71 -7.07 8.00
N LEU A 172 -9.90 -7.43 9.01
CA LEU A 172 -8.45 -7.25 8.99
C LEU A 172 -7.81 -8.08 7.88
N LEU A 173 -8.16 -9.37 7.81
CA LEU A 173 -7.71 -10.26 6.73
C LEU A 173 -8.07 -9.68 5.37
N ARG A 174 -9.33 -9.27 5.16
CA ARG A 174 -9.74 -8.67 3.87
C ARG A 174 -8.97 -7.41 3.54
N GLN A 175 -8.71 -6.54 4.52
CA GLN A 175 -7.92 -5.33 4.33
C GLN A 175 -6.46 -5.65 3.98
N VAL A 176 -5.88 -6.71 4.55
CA VAL A 176 -4.54 -7.21 4.17
C VAL A 176 -4.51 -7.59 2.69
N PHE A 177 -5.51 -8.33 2.19
CA PHE A 177 -5.61 -8.64 0.76
C PHE A 177 -5.69 -7.38 -0.11
N LEU A 178 -6.61 -6.46 0.21
CA LEU A 178 -6.78 -5.21 -0.53
C LEU A 178 -5.48 -4.38 -0.58
N ASN A 179 -4.75 -4.34 0.52
CA ASN A 179 -3.48 -3.62 0.61
C ASN A 179 -2.35 -4.28 -0.19
N ASN A 180 -2.41 -5.59 -0.41
CA ASN A 180 -1.36 -6.35 -1.10
C ASN A 180 -1.72 -6.70 -2.54
N GLU A 181 -2.85 -6.23 -3.07
CA GLU A 181 -3.15 -6.36 -4.50
C GLU A 181 -2.07 -5.69 -5.35
N ILE A 182 -1.40 -6.50 -6.17
CA ILE A 182 -0.59 -6.01 -7.28
C ILE A 182 -1.54 -5.82 -8.46
N ARG A 183 -1.53 -4.61 -9.03
CA ARG A 183 -2.32 -4.28 -10.21
C ARG A 183 -1.43 -3.86 -11.36
N TRP A 184 -1.69 -4.44 -12.53
CA TRP A 184 -1.02 -4.07 -13.76
C TRP A 184 -2.05 -3.54 -14.77
N ARG A 185 -1.86 -2.32 -15.26
CA ARG A 185 -2.79 -1.63 -16.17
C ARG A 185 -4.25 -1.66 -15.67
N GLY A 186 -4.42 -1.50 -14.36
CA GLY A 186 -5.73 -1.48 -13.69
C GLY A 186 -6.36 -2.85 -13.44
N LYS A 187 -5.76 -3.94 -13.90
CA LYS A 187 -6.22 -5.31 -13.66
C LYS A 187 -5.48 -5.95 -12.49
N PHE A 188 -6.15 -6.84 -11.78
CA PHE A 188 -5.51 -7.68 -10.77
C PHE A 188 -4.42 -8.54 -11.42
N PHE A 189 -3.25 -8.56 -10.81
CA PHE A 189 -2.11 -9.37 -11.26
C PHE A 189 -1.78 -10.47 -10.25
N GLY A 190 -1.88 -10.17 -8.96
CA GLY A 190 -1.68 -11.11 -7.88
C GLY A 190 -1.57 -10.41 -6.53
N PHE A 191 -0.99 -11.09 -5.55
CA PHE A 191 -0.71 -10.55 -4.22
C PHE A 191 0.78 -10.38 -4.00
N ALA A 192 1.17 -9.24 -3.43
CA ALA A 192 2.51 -9.04 -2.92
C ALA A 192 2.70 -9.86 -1.63
N ALA A 193 3.90 -10.43 -1.45
CA ALA A 193 4.32 -11.10 -0.21
C ALA A 193 4.40 -10.14 0.99
N GLY A 194 4.48 -8.84 0.72
CA GLY A 194 4.43 -7.78 1.72
C GLY A 194 4.55 -6.40 1.09
N THR A 195 4.48 -5.36 1.90
CA THR A 195 4.39 -3.97 1.43
C THR A 195 5.55 -3.51 0.53
N THR A 196 6.73 -4.12 0.66
CA THR A 196 7.95 -3.78 -0.07
C THR A 196 8.25 -4.70 -1.24
N TYR A 197 7.46 -5.75 -1.45
CA TYR A 197 7.67 -6.73 -2.52
C TYR A 197 6.77 -6.39 -3.71
N PRO A 198 7.34 -5.99 -4.86
CA PRO A 198 6.55 -5.70 -6.05
C PRO A 198 6.13 -6.97 -6.83
N GLN A 199 6.58 -8.15 -6.41
CA GLN A 199 6.37 -9.41 -7.11
C GLN A 199 5.33 -10.29 -6.44
N VAL A 200 4.74 -11.19 -7.22
CA VAL A 200 3.93 -12.30 -6.70
C VAL A 200 4.88 -13.43 -6.36
N TRP A 201 4.83 -13.92 -5.14
CA TRP A 201 5.62 -15.06 -4.67
C TRP A 201 4.71 -16.28 -4.51
N ILE A 202 5.07 -17.42 -5.10
CA ILE A 202 4.16 -18.57 -5.15
C ILE A 202 3.88 -19.16 -3.76
N ARG A 203 4.90 -19.16 -2.89
CA ARG A 203 4.78 -19.62 -1.50
C ARG A 203 3.75 -18.81 -0.73
N ASP A 204 3.90 -17.49 -0.75
CA ASP A 204 2.97 -16.57 -0.09
C ASP A 204 1.57 -16.66 -0.71
N ALA A 205 1.47 -16.69 -2.04
CA ALA A 205 0.20 -16.84 -2.74
C ALA A 205 -0.54 -18.13 -2.35
N ALA A 206 0.17 -19.25 -2.17
CA ALA A 206 -0.41 -20.53 -1.76
C ALA A 206 -1.07 -20.44 -0.38
N THR A 207 -0.41 -19.79 0.60
CA THR A 207 -0.98 -19.60 1.95
C THR A 207 -2.25 -18.76 1.94
N MET A 208 -2.35 -17.84 0.99
CA MET A 208 -3.47 -16.92 0.85
C MET A 208 -4.66 -17.52 0.08
N MET A 209 -4.40 -18.52 -0.78
CA MET A 209 -5.36 -18.99 -1.79
C MET A 209 -6.67 -19.51 -1.20
N LEU A 210 -6.58 -20.26 -0.10
CA LEU A 210 -7.74 -20.84 0.58
C LEU A 210 -8.77 -19.77 0.96
N TYR A 211 -8.31 -18.60 1.41
CA TYR A 211 -9.18 -17.48 1.80
C TYR A 211 -9.53 -16.59 0.60
N ALA A 212 -8.58 -16.32 -0.30
CA ALA A 212 -8.77 -15.45 -1.46
C ALA A 212 -9.94 -15.89 -2.36
N ARG A 213 -10.12 -17.20 -2.56
CA ARG A 213 -11.17 -17.76 -3.43
C ARG A 213 -12.60 -17.38 -3.05
N PHE A 214 -12.84 -16.92 -1.81
CA PHE A 214 -14.16 -16.45 -1.38
C PHE A 214 -14.46 -15.00 -1.75
N PHE A 215 -13.45 -14.23 -2.17
CA PHE A 215 -13.54 -12.77 -2.35
C PHE A 215 -13.10 -12.28 -3.73
N TYR A 216 -12.40 -13.13 -4.49
CA TYR A 216 -11.92 -12.83 -5.83
C TYR A 216 -12.57 -13.77 -6.84
N PRO A 217 -12.90 -13.30 -8.05
CA PRO A 217 -13.37 -14.18 -9.12
C PRO A 217 -12.37 -15.31 -9.38
N LEU A 218 -12.86 -16.54 -9.47
CA LEU A 218 -12.03 -17.72 -9.68
C LEU A 218 -11.08 -17.59 -10.89
N PRO A 219 -11.51 -17.08 -12.07
CA PRO A 219 -10.64 -16.97 -13.24
C PRO A 219 -9.41 -16.08 -13.05
N ILE A 220 -9.50 -15.02 -12.23
CA ILE A 220 -8.35 -14.13 -12.03
C ILE A 220 -7.34 -14.72 -11.04
N LEU A 221 -7.77 -15.62 -10.15
CA LEU A 221 -6.88 -16.39 -9.28
C LEU A 221 -6.21 -17.52 -10.06
N GLN A 222 -6.96 -18.19 -10.95
CA GLN A 222 -6.42 -19.19 -11.89
C GLN A 222 -5.35 -18.56 -12.77
N GLU A 223 -5.62 -17.39 -13.38
CA GLU A 223 -4.63 -16.66 -14.17
C GLU A 223 -3.36 -16.34 -13.35
N MET A 224 -3.50 -16.04 -12.05
CA MET A 224 -2.34 -15.82 -11.16
C MET A 224 -1.47 -17.07 -11.05
N VAL A 225 -2.08 -18.24 -10.92
CA VAL A 225 -1.38 -19.53 -10.86
C VAL A 225 -0.82 -19.93 -12.22
N ASP A 226 -1.56 -19.73 -13.31
CA ASP A 226 -1.13 -20.02 -14.69
C ASP A 226 0.19 -19.32 -15.05
N ARG A 227 0.43 -18.13 -14.49
CA ARG A 227 1.71 -17.43 -14.69
C ARG A 227 2.91 -18.26 -14.22
N PHE A 228 2.77 -19.06 -13.18
CA PHE A 228 3.82 -19.96 -12.71
C PHE A 228 3.93 -21.22 -13.57
N PHE A 229 2.81 -21.81 -14.00
CA PHE A 229 2.83 -22.94 -14.95
C PHE A 229 3.53 -22.56 -16.26
N LEU A 230 3.23 -21.38 -16.81
CA LEU A 230 3.86 -20.87 -18.03
C LEU A 230 5.36 -20.57 -17.88
N ARG A 231 5.90 -20.60 -16.67
CA ARG A 231 7.31 -20.35 -16.36
C ARG A 231 8.03 -21.57 -15.80
N GLN A 232 7.36 -22.73 -15.82
CA GLN A 232 8.00 -23.99 -15.44
C GLN A 232 9.19 -24.27 -16.37
N GLY A 233 10.34 -24.57 -15.77
CA GLY A 233 11.53 -24.97 -16.50
C GLY A 233 11.35 -26.32 -17.22
N LEU A 234 12.19 -26.59 -18.22
CA LEU A 234 12.20 -27.89 -18.91
C LEU A 234 12.56 -29.06 -17.97
N ASP A 235 13.23 -28.77 -16.86
CA ASP A 235 13.55 -29.68 -15.77
C ASP A 235 12.43 -29.79 -14.71
N GLY A 236 11.30 -29.11 -14.93
CA GLY A 236 10.15 -29.09 -14.04
C GLY A 236 10.22 -28.05 -12.91
N GLN A 237 11.30 -27.27 -12.80
CA GLN A 237 11.45 -26.30 -11.72
C GLN A 237 10.48 -25.12 -11.82
N ILE A 238 9.99 -24.66 -10.68
CA ILE A 238 9.08 -23.52 -10.55
C ILE A 238 9.83 -22.31 -9.99
N GLN A 239 9.56 -21.15 -10.60
CA GLN A 239 10.10 -19.86 -10.18
C GLN A 239 9.52 -19.44 -8.81
N ASP A 240 10.33 -18.79 -7.98
CA ASP A 240 9.88 -18.31 -6.66
C ASP A 240 8.85 -17.19 -6.81
N TRP A 241 9.13 -16.29 -7.74
CA TRP A 241 8.33 -15.10 -7.96
C TRP A 241 8.25 -14.69 -9.42
N ILE A 242 7.20 -13.94 -9.72
CA ILE A 242 6.98 -13.32 -11.04
C ILE A 242 6.53 -11.87 -10.82
N ASP A 243 7.10 -10.94 -11.59
CA ASP A 243 6.72 -9.53 -11.56
C ASP A 243 5.83 -9.12 -12.75
N THR A 244 5.32 -7.89 -12.69
CA THR A 244 4.38 -7.35 -13.69
C THR A 244 4.98 -7.14 -15.08
N VAL A 245 6.31 -7.21 -15.21
CA VAL A 245 7.02 -7.13 -16.50
C VAL A 245 7.55 -8.49 -16.96
N GLY A 246 7.20 -9.56 -16.25
CA GLY A 246 7.50 -10.94 -16.60
C GLY A 246 8.90 -11.41 -16.21
N ARG A 247 9.62 -10.65 -15.36
CA ARG A 247 10.85 -11.17 -14.74
C ARG A 247 10.46 -12.19 -13.67
N CYS A 248 11.34 -13.15 -13.48
CA CYS A 248 11.22 -14.19 -12.49
C CYS A 248 12.62 -14.61 -12.06
N ASP A 249 12.71 -15.21 -10.88
CA ASP A 249 13.95 -15.80 -10.37
C ASP A 249 13.59 -16.98 -9.46
N LYS A 250 14.59 -17.83 -9.20
CA LYS A 250 14.49 -18.95 -8.27
C LYS A 250 15.73 -18.97 -7.39
N ASN A 251 15.53 -18.94 -6.08
CA ASN A 251 16.62 -19.07 -5.14
C ASN A 251 17.09 -20.54 -5.06
N THR A 252 18.38 -20.76 -4.83
CA THR A 252 19.01 -22.10 -4.93
C THR A 252 18.91 -22.95 -3.65
N VAL A 253 18.25 -22.44 -2.61
CA VAL A 253 18.29 -23.00 -1.24
C VAL A 253 16.96 -23.58 -0.73
N GLU A 254 15.83 -23.35 -1.40
CA GLU A 254 14.50 -23.78 -0.94
C GLU A 254 13.78 -24.60 -2.03
N THR A 255 13.09 -25.67 -1.65
CA THR A 255 12.40 -26.63 -2.55
C THR A 255 10.87 -26.69 -2.34
N ASP A 256 10.26 -25.66 -1.74
CA ASP A 256 8.85 -25.65 -1.38
C ASP A 256 7.92 -25.00 -2.43
N GLN A 257 8.47 -24.48 -3.53
CA GLN A 257 7.79 -23.68 -4.55
C GLN A 257 6.93 -24.55 -5.45
N GLU A 258 7.46 -25.70 -5.86
CA GLU A 258 6.73 -26.73 -6.58
C GLU A 258 5.53 -27.20 -5.74
N SER A 259 5.76 -27.48 -4.45
CA SER A 259 4.70 -27.88 -3.51
C SER A 259 3.69 -26.75 -3.29
N SER A 260 4.15 -25.51 -3.18
CA SER A 260 3.29 -24.33 -3.04
C SER A 260 2.42 -24.12 -4.27
N LEU A 261 2.97 -24.33 -5.47
CA LEU A 261 2.21 -24.26 -6.71
C LEU A 261 1.12 -25.32 -6.74
N VAL A 262 1.44 -26.56 -6.37
CA VAL A 262 0.47 -27.65 -6.27
C VAL A 262 -0.63 -27.32 -5.25
N LEU A 263 -0.27 -26.79 -4.08
CA LEU A 263 -1.23 -26.38 -3.05
C LEU A 263 -2.15 -25.26 -3.54
N ALA A 264 -1.59 -24.23 -4.18
CA ALA A 264 -2.36 -23.12 -4.74
C ALA A 264 -3.33 -23.62 -5.83
N ALA A 265 -2.85 -24.44 -6.76
CA ALA A 265 -3.66 -25.02 -7.82
C ALA A 265 -4.77 -25.92 -7.27
N PHE A 266 -4.45 -26.77 -6.29
CA PHE A 266 -5.43 -27.64 -5.63
C PHE A 266 -6.58 -26.83 -5.02
N GLN A 267 -6.29 -25.74 -4.31
CA GLN A 267 -7.33 -24.89 -3.71
C GLN A 267 -8.31 -24.32 -4.74
N LEU A 268 -7.83 -24.00 -5.95
CA LEU A 268 -8.66 -23.50 -7.04
C LEU A 268 -9.42 -24.62 -7.76
N ALA A 269 -8.77 -25.77 -7.97
CA ALA A 269 -9.36 -26.94 -8.59
C ALA A 269 -10.52 -27.55 -7.78
N LEU A 270 -10.54 -27.33 -6.45
CA LEU A 270 -11.72 -27.65 -5.63
C LEU A 270 -12.98 -26.91 -6.07
N CYS A 271 -12.85 -25.75 -6.71
CA CYS A 271 -13.96 -24.95 -7.22
C CYS A 271 -14.23 -25.20 -8.71
N ASP A 272 -13.21 -25.60 -9.47
CA ASP A 272 -13.27 -25.86 -10.91
C ASP A 272 -12.19 -26.86 -11.33
N ARG A 273 -12.55 -28.15 -11.38
CA ARG A 273 -11.59 -29.22 -11.71
C ARG A 273 -11.11 -29.16 -13.16
N GLY A 274 -11.99 -28.73 -14.07
CA GLY A 274 -11.71 -28.71 -15.52
C GLY A 274 -10.65 -27.69 -15.93
N TRP A 275 -10.23 -26.80 -15.01
CA TRP A 275 -9.12 -25.89 -15.25
C TRP A 275 -7.76 -26.60 -15.34
N LEU A 276 -7.60 -27.77 -14.71
CA LEU A 276 -6.35 -28.56 -14.76
C LEU A 276 -6.38 -29.71 -15.78
N ASP A 277 -7.50 -29.89 -16.48
CA ASP A 277 -7.69 -30.91 -17.52
C ASP A 277 -7.23 -30.39 -18.89
#